data_AF-A0A811UT95-F1
#
_entry.id   AF-A0A811UT95-F1
#
_cell.length_a   1.000
_cell.length_b   1.000
_cell.length_c   1.000
_cell.angle_alpha   90.00
_cell.angle_beta   90.00
_cell.angle_gamma   90.00
#
_symmetry.space_group_name_H-M   'P 1'
#
loop_
_entity.id
_entity.type
_entity.pdbx_description
1 polymer ?
#
loop_
_entity_poly.entity_id
_entity_poly.type
_entity_poly.pdbx_seq_one_letter_code
_entity_poly.pdbx_strand_id
1 'polypeptide(L)'
;MLPVFEDKNIISLGLELEIFCAKWSTDLASDQTETLLNVKLQQLDKNWDSLLEAYEAIFMADAYPEVSESVEQKYAKCSESFQNCKAQMLEALQLFTASVPPKQPSNTENNHVPKL
;
A
#
# COMPACT_ATOMS: atom_id res chain seq x y z
N MET A 1 -23.64 10.22 26.29
CA MET A 1 -23.50 8.77 26.05
C MET A 1 -23.15 8.57 24.58
N LEU A 2 -21.87 8.67 24.22
CA LEU A 2 -21.27 8.29 22.93
C LEU A 2 -19.75 8.21 23.16
N PRO A 3 -19.21 6.99 23.38
CA PRO A 3 -17.85 6.70 22.90
C PRO A 3 -17.70 5.30 22.26
N VAL A 4 -18.77 4.48 22.28
CA VAL A 4 -18.71 3.08 21.79
C VAL A 4 -18.73 2.99 20.26
N PHE A 5 -19.15 4.06 19.56
CA PHE A 5 -19.29 4.05 18.10
C PHE A 5 -17.98 4.37 17.36
N GLU A 6 -17.12 5.24 17.91
CA GLU A 6 -15.87 5.67 17.24
C GLU A 6 -14.77 4.61 17.33
N ASP A 7 -14.66 3.92 18.46
CA ASP A 7 -13.72 2.79 18.62
C ASP A 7 -14.06 1.61 17.67
N LYS A 8 -15.36 1.37 17.43
CA LYS A 8 -15.79 0.32 16.47
C LYS A 8 -15.37 0.62 15.04
N ASN A 9 -15.33 1.90 14.65
CA ASN A 9 -14.93 2.30 13.30
C ASN A 9 -13.44 2.06 13.08
N ILE A 10 -12.59 2.47 14.04
CA ILE A 10 -11.14 2.22 14.01
C ILE A 10 -10.83 0.72 14.02
N ILE A 11 -11.54 -0.05 14.86
CA ILE A 11 -11.35 -1.51 14.91
C ILE A 11 -11.70 -2.14 13.55
N SER A 12 -12.81 -1.72 12.93
CA SER A 12 -13.22 -2.24 11.62
C SER A 12 -12.19 -1.89 10.54
N LEU A 13 -11.82 -0.62 10.41
CA LEU A 13 -10.89 -0.14 9.40
C LEU A 13 -9.48 -0.72 9.59
N GLY A 14 -9.02 -0.83 10.84
CA GLY A 14 -7.74 -1.46 11.18
C GLY A 14 -7.73 -2.95 10.82
N LEU A 15 -8.81 -3.67 11.09
CA LEU A 15 -8.93 -5.08 10.71
C LEU A 15 -8.97 -5.28 9.18
N GLU A 16 -9.68 -4.41 8.46
CA GLU A 16 -9.71 -4.43 7.00
C GLU A 16 -8.32 -4.24 6.39
N LEU A 17 -7.54 -3.29 6.93
CA LEU A 17 -6.16 -3.07 6.56
C LEU A 17 -5.29 -4.31 6.85
N GLU A 18 -5.36 -4.86 8.06
CA GLU A 18 -4.60 -6.07 8.42
C GLU A 18 -4.94 -7.26 7.54
N ILE A 19 -6.22 -7.50 7.24
CA ILE A 19 -6.66 -8.56 6.33
C ILE A 19 -6.13 -8.33 4.92
N PHE A 20 -6.16 -7.08 4.44
CA PHE A 20 -5.63 -6.74 3.12
C PHE A 20 -4.12 -7.02 3.05
N CYS A 21 -3.36 -6.55 4.03
CA CYS A 21 -1.91 -6.78 4.12
C CYS A 21 -1.56 -8.27 4.24
N ALA A 22 -2.32 -9.03 5.05
CA ALA A 22 -2.12 -10.47 5.19
C ALA A 22 -2.40 -11.22 3.89
N LYS A 23 -3.50 -10.88 3.19
CA LYS A 23 -3.81 -11.46 1.88
C LYS A 23 -2.68 -11.20 0.89
N TRP A 24 -2.18 -9.97 0.82
CA TRP A 24 -1.04 -9.61 -0.02
C TRP A 24 0.18 -10.51 0.24
N SER A 25 0.61 -10.63 1.50
CA SER A 25 1.79 -11.41 1.88
C SER A 25 1.66 -12.91 1.56
N THR A 26 0.44 -13.44 1.53
CA THR A 26 0.17 -14.85 1.19
C THR A 26 -0.02 -15.09 -0.31
N ASP A 27 -0.41 -14.06 -1.06
CA ASP A 27 -0.77 -14.15 -2.47
C ASP A 27 0.50 -14.06 -3.33
N LEU A 28 1.28 -15.15 -3.30
CA LEU A 28 2.40 -15.46 -4.21
C LEU A 28 1.86 -15.74 -5.63
N ALA A 29 1.08 -14.81 -6.20
CA ALA A 29 0.42 -15.05 -7.47
C ALA A 29 1.38 -14.81 -8.63
N SER A 30 1.60 -15.86 -9.42
CA SER A 30 2.24 -15.82 -10.74
C SER A 30 1.56 -14.88 -11.75
N ASP A 31 0.35 -14.41 -11.43
CA ASP A 31 -0.50 -13.55 -12.27
C ASP A 31 -0.47 -12.07 -11.86
N GLN A 32 0.45 -11.69 -10.98
CA GLN A 32 0.68 -10.28 -10.64
C GLN A 32 1.11 -9.52 -11.90
N THR A 33 0.44 -8.42 -12.20
CA THR A 33 0.83 -7.48 -13.27
C THR A 33 1.12 -6.12 -12.67
N GLU A 34 1.95 -5.31 -13.34
CA GLU A 34 2.23 -3.93 -12.93
C GLU A 34 0.94 -3.12 -12.72
N THR A 35 -0.05 -3.28 -13.60
CA THR A 35 -1.36 -2.61 -13.47
C THR A 35 -2.10 -3.08 -12.21
N LEU A 36 -2.14 -4.38 -11.95
CA LEU A 36 -2.81 -4.93 -10.76
C LEU A 36 -2.12 -4.46 -9.47
N LEU A 37 -0.79 -4.43 -9.46
CA LEU A 37 0.01 -3.89 -8.36
C LEU A 37 -0.31 -2.43 -8.07
N ASN A 38 -0.37 -1.58 -9.10
CA ASN A 38 -0.73 -0.17 -8.94
C ASN A 38 -2.15 -0.01 -8.37
N VAL A 39 -3.12 -0.81 -8.83
CA VAL A 39 -4.49 -0.79 -8.27
C VAL A 39 -4.50 -1.23 -6.80
N LYS A 40 -3.78 -2.30 -6.45
CA LYS A 40 -3.67 -2.76 -5.05
C LYS A 40 -2.99 -1.71 -4.16
N LEU A 41 -1.97 -1.02 -4.66
CA LEU A 41 -1.28 0.05 -3.92
C LEU A 41 -2.22 1.25 -3.65
N GLN A 42 -3.02 1.66 -4.65
CA GLN A 42 -4.04 2.69 -4.46
C GLN A 42 -5.11 2.29 -3.45
N GLN A 43 -5.51 1.02 -3.43
CA GLN A 43 -6.45 0.49 -2.42
C GLN A 43 -5.85 0.53 -1.02
N LEU A 44 -4.57 0.15 -0.87
CA LEU A 44 -3.85 0.21 0.40
C LEU A 44 -3.80 1.65 0.93
N ASP A 45 -3.43 2.61 0.08
CA ASP A 45 -3.35 4.03 0.44
C ASP A 45 -4.73 4.57 0.86
N LYS A 46 -5.80 4.24 0.11
CA LYS A 46 -7.16 4.65 0.46
C LYS A 46 -7.61 4.09 1.83
N ASN A 47 -7.30 2.83 2.11
CA ASN A 47 -7.65 2.19 3.39
C ASN A 47 -6.90 2.86 4.54
N TRP A 48 -5.63 3.22 4.32
CA TRP A 48 -4.82 3.94 5.29
C TRP A 48 -5.34 5.35 5.54
N ASP A 49 -5.67 6.11 4.49
CA ASP A 49 -6.21 7.46 4.63
C ASP A 49 -7.52 7.47 5.43
N SER A 50 -8.42 6.54 5.14
CA SER A 50 -9.70 6.40 5.88
C SER A 50 -9.47 6.08 7.36
N LEU A 51 -8.46 5.27 7.66
CA LEU A 51 -8.09 4.93 9.03
C LEU A 51 -7.44 6.12 9.75
N LEU A 52 -6.58 6.88 9.06
CA LEU A 52 -5.94 8.08 9.61
C LEU A 52 -6.98 9.14 9.96
N GLU A 53 -7.94 9.41 9.08
CA GLU A 53 -9.06 10.33 9.35
C GLU A 53 -9.85 9.90 10.60
N ALA A 54 -10.08 8.60 10.77
CA ALA A 54 -10.76 8.07 11.95
C ALA A 54 -9.95 8.26 13.24
N TYR A 55 -8.62 8.10 13.19
CA TYR A 55 -7.74 8.39 14.32
C TYR A 55 -7.71 9.88 14.66
N GLU A 56 -7.56 10.75 13.65
CA GLU A 56 -7.55 12.21 13.83
C GLU A 56 -8.84 12.70 14.47
N ALA A 57 -9.99 12.16 14.07
CA ALA A 57 -11.28 12.49 14.67
C ALA A 57 -11.32 12.20 16.18
N ILE A 58 -10.69 11.11 16.64
CA ILE A 58 -10.60 10.77 18.07
C ILE A 58 -9.63 11.70 18.80
N PHE A 59 -8.44 11.94 18.23
CA PHE A 59 -7.44 12.81 18.86
C PHE A 59 -7.91 14.26 18.98
N MET A 60 -8.66 14.77 18.00
CA MET A 60 -9.21 16.12 18.00
C MET A 60 -10.44 16.28 18.92
N ALA A 61 -11.05 15.17 19.35
CA ALA A 61 -12.25 15.21 20.20
C ALA A 61 -11.98 15.54 21.68
N ASP A 62 -10.71 15.65 22.10
CA ASP A 62 -10.19 16.18 23.39
C ASP A 62 -10.80 15.56 24.68
N ALA A 63 -11.63 14.53 24.57
CA ALA A 63 -12.56 14.17 25.64
C ALA A 63 -12.09 13.01 26.55
N TYR A 64 -11.10 12.20 26.17
CA TYR A 64 -10.79 10.97 26.93
C TYR A 64 -9.30 10.55 26.91
N PRO A 65 -8.49 11.00 27.89
CA PRO A 65 -7.10 10.55 28.02
C PRO A 65 -6.95 9.04 28.25
N GLU A 66 -7.93 8.35 28.84
CA GLU A 66 -7.89 6.89 29.04
C GLU A 66 -8.11 6.07 27.76
N VAL A 67 -8.70 6.68 26.72
CA VAL A 67 -8.88 6.05 25.40
C VAL A 67 -7.61 6.22 24.55
N SER A 68 -6.77 7.23 24.85
CA SER A 68 -5.58 7.58 24.07
C SER A 68 -4.58 6.42 23.97
N GLU A 69 -4.21 5.77 25.07
CA GLU A 69 -3.15 4.75 25.06
C GLU A 69 -3.54 3.50 24.23
N SER A 70 -4.80 3.06 24.31
CA SER A 70 -5.28 1.93 23.49
C SER A 70 -5.37 2.29 22.01
N VAL A 71 -5.81 3.52 21.70
CA VAL A 71 -5.92 4.04 20.34
C VAL A 71 -4.53 4.27 19.73
N GLU A 72 -3.58 4.78 20.49
CA GLU A 72 -2.18 4.95 20.09
C GLU A 72 -1.50 3.61 19.80
N GLN A 73 -1.71 2.60 20.64
CA GLN A 73 -1.19 1.24 20.38
C GLN A 73 -1.79 0.62 19.12
N LYS A 74 -3.11 0.78 18.92
CA LYS A 74 -3.78 0.32 17.68
C LYS A 74 -3.24 1.07 16.46
N TYR A 75 -3.04 2.39 16.57
CA TYR A 75 -2.47 3.22 15.52
C TYR A 75 -1.06 2.74 15.15
N ALA A 76 -0.19 2.53 16.14
CA ALA A 76 1.18 2.06 15.92
C ALA A 76 1.19 0.71 15.18
N LYS A 77 0.36 -0.25 15.61
CA LYS A 77 0.25 -1.56 14.97
C LYS A 77 -0.26 -1.48 13.52
N CYS A 78 -1.28 -0.66 13.28
CA CYS A 78 -1.82 -0.45 11.93
C CYS A 78 -0.81 0.25 11.03
N SER A 79 -0.10 1.25 11.55
CA SER A 79 0.96 1.98 10.84
C SER A 79 2.10 1.05 10.42
N GLU A 80 2.55 0.19 11.34
CA GLU A 80 3.58 -0.81 11.02
C GLU A 80 3.11 -1.77 9.91
N SER A 81 1.87 -2.27 10.02
CA SER A 81 1.28 -3.16 9.02
C SER A 81 1.16 -2.50 7.64
N PHE A 82 0.73 -1.24 7.61
CA PHE A 82 0.66 -0.44 6.38
C PHE A 82 2.04 -0.24 5.76
N GLN A 83 3.02 0.24 6.54
CA GLN A 83 4.37 0.53 6.04
C GLN A 83 5.04 -0.72 5.47
N ASN A 84 4.95 -1.84 6.20
CA ASN A 84 5.52 -3.12 5.76
C ASN A 84 4.84 -3.63 4.48
N CYS A 85 3.51 -3.57 4.40
CA CYS A 85 2.79 -3.99 3.21
C CYS A 85 3.11 -3.10 2.00
N LYS A 86 3.11 -1.78 2.19
CA LYS A 86 3.44 -0.80 1.14
C LYS A 86 4.85 -1.00 0.61
N ALA A 87 5.83 -1.22 1.50
CA ALA A 87 7.21 -1.49 1.10
C ALA A 87 7.31 -2.75 0.22
N GLN A 88 6.66 -3.85 0.61
CA GLN A 88 6.65 -5.09 -0.18
C GLN A 88 5.98 -4.90 -1.55
N MET A 89 4.88 -4.15 -1.62
CA MET A 89 4.22 -3.85 -2.89
C MET A 89 5.10 -2.99 -3.81
N LEU A 90 5.80 -2.00 -3.26
CA LEU A 90 6.73 -1.15 -4.01
C LEU A 90 7.95 -1.94 -4.49
N GLU A 91 8.49 -2.84 -3.67
CA GLU A 91 9.57 -3.74 -4.07
C GLU A 91 9.12 -4.66 -5.21
N ALA A 92 7.93 -5.24 -5.12
CA ALA A 92 7.35 -6.04 -6.20
C ALA A 92 7.21 -5.22 -7.50
N LEU A 93 6.75 -3.97 -7.42
CA LEU A 93 6.62 -3.07 -8.57
C LEU A 93 7.98 -2.75 -9.21
N GLN A 94 9.03 -2.57 -8.40
CA GLN A 94 10.39 -2.36 -8.89
C GLN A 94 10.93 -3.57 -9.66
N LEU A 95 10.58 -4.79 -9.25
CA LEU A 95 10.97 -6.00 -9.99
C LEU A 95 10.36 -6.06 -11.40
N PHE A 96 9.13 -5.58 -11.59
CA PHE A 96 8.52 -5.47 -12.92
C PHE A 96 9.23 -4.45 -13.81
N THR A 97 9.54 -3.28 -13.28
CA THR A 97 10.19 -2.20 -14.05
C THR A 97 11.65 -2.51 -14.40
N ALA A 98 12.38 -3.18 -13.50
CA ALA A 98 13.76 -3.62 -13.75
C ALA A 98 13.86 -4.77 -14.78
N SER A 99 12.77 -5.51 -14.99
CA SER A 99 12.73 -6.65 -15.93
C SER A 99 12.53 -6.25 -17.40
N VAL A 100 12.31 -4.96 -17.68
CA VAL A 100 12.19 -4.46 -19.06
C VAL A 100 13.61 -4.27 -19.63
N PRO A 101 14.02 -5.00 -20.69
CA PRO A 101 15.31 -4.78 -21.32
C PRO A 101 15.37 -3.34 -21.82
N PRO A 102 16.50 -2.61 -21.64
CA PRO A 102 16.65 -1.31 -22.24
C PRO A 102 16.45 -1.47 -23.75
N LYS A 103 15.50 -0.71 -24.33
CA LYS A 103 15.33 -0.63 -25.79
C LYS A 103 16.66 -0.22 -26.39
N GLN A 104 17.42 -1.18 -26.93
CA GLN A 104 18.60 -0.88 -27.71
C GLN A 104 18.15 0.01 -28.88
N PRO A 105 18.78 1.18 -29.10
CA PRO A 105 18.55 1.92 -30.32
C PRO A 105 18.92 1.01 -31.49
N SER A 106 17.95 0.68 -32.33
CA SER A 106 18.18 -0.04 -33.58
C SER A 106 19.02 0.85 -34.48
N ASN A 107 20.34 0.66 -34.47
CA ASN A 107 21.21 1.18 -35.52
C ASN A 107 20.95 0.36 -36.79
N THR A 108 19.85 0.67 -37.47
CA THR A 108 19.65 0.28 -38.86
C THR A 108 20.34 1.33 -39.72
N GLU A 109 21.64 1.16 -39.93
CA GLU A 109 22.32 1.79 -41.07
C GLU A 109 22.99 0.69 -41.89
N ASN A 110 22.16 0.07 -42.74
CA ASN A 110 22.62 -0.72 -43.89
C ASN A 110 23.25 0.25 -44.90
N ASN A 111 24.56 0.46 -44.82
CA ASN A 111 25.33 0.99 -45.94
C ASN A 111 26.13 -0.15 -46.58
N HIS A 112 25.43 -0.95 -47.38
CA HIS A 112 26.05 -1.82 -48.38
C HIS A 112 25.67 -1.29 -49.76
N VAL A 113 26.63 -0.64 -50.44
CA VAL A 113 26.60 -0.48 -51.90
C VAL A 113 28.01 -0.79 -52.43
N PRO A 114 28.14 -1.53 -53.55
CA PRO A 114 29.33 -2.29 -53.90
C PRO A 114 30.30 -1.51 -54.80
N LYS A 115 31.50 -2.10 -54.92
CA LYS A 115 32.62 -1.73 -55.81
C LYS A 115 32.20 -1.46 -57.26
N LEU A 116 32.80 -0.45 -57.86
CA LEU A 116 33.16 -0.35 -59.28
C LEU A 116 34.65 -0.06 -59.38
#